data_AF-A0A356W6X4-F1
#
_entry.id   AF-A0A356W6X4-F1
#
_cell.length_a   1.000
_cell.length_b   1.000
_cell.length_c   1.000
_cell.angle_alpha   90.00
_cell.angle_beta   90.00
_cell.angle_gamma   90.00
#
_symmetry.space_group_name_H-M   'P 1'
#
loop_
_entity.id
_entity.type
_entity.pdbx_description
1 polymer ?
#
loop_
_entity_poly.entity_id
_entity_poly.type
_entity_poly.pdbx_seq_one_letter_code
_entity_poly.pdbx_strand_id
1 'polypeptide(L)'
;MPRFDRYVLSQLMVLFGFFALVLVSVYWVNRAVSLFDELIADGQSAGVFLEFTALSLPNVIRLVLPIAAFIAAVYVTNRLTSESELVVVQSSGFSPFRLARPVAMFGLLVALLMAVLVHV
;
A
#
# COMPACT_ATOMS: atom_id res chain seq x y z
N MET A 1 -12.50 22.57 -10.71
CA MET A 1 -12.48 21.18 -11.19
C MET A 1 -11.88 20.25 -10.14
N PRO A 2 -12.69 19.56 -9.33
CA PRO A 2 -12.23 18.56 -8.36
C PRO A 2 -12.41 17.09 -8.82
N ARG A 3 -13.01 16.85 -10.01
CA ARG A 3 -13.37 15.49 -10.45
C ARG A 3 -12.16 14.64 -10.86
N PHE A 4 -11.19 15.21 -11.60
CA PHE A 4 -9.98 14.51 -12.00
C PHE A 4 -9.11 14.15 -10.79
N ASP A 5 -8.86 15.13 -9.91
CA ASP A 5 -8.07 14.90 -8.69
C ASP A 5 -8.69 13.79 -7.81
N ARG A 6 -10.02 13.81 -7.63
CA ARG A 6 -10.74 12.76 -6.88
C ARG A 6 -10.69 11.40 -7.58
N TYR A 7 -10.76 11.39 -8.91
CA TYR A 7 -10.65 10.16 -9.70
C TYR A 7 -9.28 9.51 -9.52
N VAL A 8 -8.19 10.26 -9.75
CA VAL A 8 -6.82 9.76 -9.59
C VAL A 8 -6.57 9.32 -8.15
N LEU A 9 -7.00 10.10 -7.15
CA LEU A 9 -6.85 9.74 -5.75
C LEU A 9 -7.61 8.45 -5.39
N SER A 10 -8.85 8.29 -5.89
CA SER A 10 -9.62 7.07 -5.70
C SER A 10 -8.94 5.86 -6.32
N GLN A 11 -8.38 6.01 -7.52
CA GLN A 11 -7.67 4.94 -8.23
C GLN A 11 -6.40 4.53 -7.47
N LEU A 12 -5.64 5.52 -6.97
CA LEU A 12 -4.48 5.30 -6.10
C LEU A 12 -4.85 4.54 -4.83
N MET A 13 -5.91 4.97 -4.12
CA MET A 13 -6.35 4.31 -2.88
C MET A 13 -6.82 2.87 -3.10
N VAL A 14 -7.58 2.60 -4.15
CA VAL A 14 -8.07 1.25 -4.47
C VAL A 14 -6.90 0.32 -4.79
N LEU A 15 -5.98 0.75 -5.66
CA LEU A 15 -4.84 -0.07 -6.05
C LEU A 15 -3.84 -0.24 -4.90
N PHE A 16 -3.62 0.81 -4.12
CA PHE A 16 -2.82 0.74 -2.91
C PHE A 16 -3.39 -0.29 -1.93
N GLY A 17 -4.69 -0.24 -1.64
CA GLY A 17 -5.34 -1.22 -0.75
C GLY A 17 -5.22 -2.65 -1.28
N PHE A 18 -5.39 -2.84 -2.59
CA PHE A 18 -5.22 -4.14 -3.25
C PHE A 18 -3.78 -4.66 -3.12
N PHE A 19 -2.78 -3.88 -3.51
CA PHE A 19 -1.37 -4.29 -3.42
C PHE A 19 -0.92 -4.49 -1.97
N ALA A 20 -1.37 -3.63 -1.05
CA ALA A 20 -1.08 -3.77 0.38
C ALA A 20 -1.66 -5.08 0.92
N LEU A 21 -2.92 -5.40 0.61
CA LEU A 21 -3.54 -6.65 1.05
C LEU A 21 -2.77 -7.87 0.52
N VAL A 22 -2.45 -7.90 -0.77
CA VAL A 22 -1.73 -9.01 -1.40
C VAL A 22 -0.35 -9.18 -0.77
N LEU A 23 0.43 -8.12 -0.70
CA LEU A 23 1.80 -8.18 -0.19
C LEU A 23 1.82 -8.50 1.32
N VAL A 24 0.92 -7.91 2.12
CA VAL A 24 0.80 -8.22 3.55
C VAL A 24 0.46 -9.70 3.73
N SER A 25 -0.48 -10.24 2.94
CA SER A 25 -0.86 -11.65 3.02
C SER A 25 0.32 -12.57 2.72
N VAL A 26 1.05 -12.31 1.64
CA VAL A 26 2.22 -13.13 1.26
C VAL A 26 3.30 -13.08 2.33
N TYR A 27 3.66 -11.89 2.82
CA TYR A 27 4.68 -11.77 3.86
C TYR A 27 4.23 -12.35 5.21
N TRP A 28 2.96 -12.18 5.54
CA TRP A 28 2.39 -12.72 6.78
C TRP A 28 2.38 -14.25 6.78
N VAL A 29 2.03 -14.89 5.66
CA VAL A 29 2.13 -16.36 5.53
C VAL A 29 3.57 -16.84 5.70
N ASN A 30 4.55 -16.17 5.06
CA ASN A 30 5.96 -16.52 5.25
C ASN A 30 6.40 -16.38 6.72
N ARG A 31 5.94 -15.32 7.41
CA ARG A 31 6.24 -15.13 8.83
C ARG A 31 5.56 -16.17 9.71
N ALA A 32 4.31 -16.53 9.40
CA ALA A 32 3.57 -17.58 10.07
C ALA A 32 4.28 -18.93 9.94
N VAL A 33 4.75 -19.30 8.75
CA VAL A 33 5.52 -20.55 8.56
C VAL A 33 6.79 -20.56 9.40
N SER A 34 7.57 -19.47 9.40
CA SER A 34 8.76 -19.34 10.23
C SER A 34 8.47 -19.46 11.74
N LEU A 35 7.41 -18.81 12.22
CA LEU A 35 6.99 -18.91 13.63
C LEU A 35 6.49 -20.31 13.97
N PHE A 36 5.84 -21.00 13.03
CA PHE A 36 5.34 -22.35 13.22
C PHE A 36 6.49 -23.34 13.43
N ASP A 37 7.54 -23.23 12.62
CA ASP A 37 8.75 -24.06 12.75
C ASP A 37 9.44 -23.85 14.11
N GLU A 38 9.55 -22.59 14.56
CA GLU A 38 10.13 -22.23 15.87
C GLU A 38 9.28 -22.75 17.04
N LEU A 39 7.96 -22.55 17.00
CA LEU A 39 7.06 -22.88 18.11
C LEU A 39 6.83 -24.40 18.26
N ILE A 40 6.87 -25.16 17.17
CA ILE A 40 6.84 -26.63 17.24
C ILE A 40 8.13 -27.16 17.85
N ALA A 41 9.29 -26.59 17.49
CA ALA A 41 10.57 -26.98 18.08
C ALA A 41 10.58 -26.76 19.60
N ASP A 42 9.91 -25.71 20.08
CA ASP A 42 9.75 -25.40 21.51
C ASP A 42 8.53 -26.10 22.18
N GLY A 43 7.76 -26.91 21.44
CA GLY A 43 6.62 -27.67 21.97
C GLY A 43 5.39 -26.84 22.37
N GLN A 44 5.23 -25.65 21.81
CA GLN A 44 4.17 -24.70 22.17
C GLN A 44 2.80 -25.05 21.56
N SER A 45 1.73 -24.54 22.18
CA SER A 45 0.36 -24.78 21.73
C SER A 45 -0.05 -23.92 20.52
N ALA A 46 -1.05 -24.38 19.75
CA ALA A 46 -1.58 -23.67 18.59
C ALA A 46 -2.16 -22.27 18.93
N GLY A 47 -2.61 -22.06 20.16
CA GLY A 47 -3.10 -20.75 20.62
C GLY A 47 -1.98 -19.71 20.68
N VAL A 48 -0.81 -20.09 21.22
CA VAL A 48 0.38 -19.24 21.29
C VAL A 48 0.86 -18.90 19.87
N PHE A 49 0.83 -19.86 18.96
CA PHE A 49 1.16 -19.63 17.56
C PHE A 49 0.29 -18.55 16.90
N LEU A 50 -1.03 -18.63 17.07
CA LEU A 50 -1.94 -17.64 16.51
C LEU A 50 -1.71 -16.24 17.10
N GLU A 51 -1.45 -16.17 18.42
CA GLU A 51 -1.15 -14.91 19.10
C GLU A 51 0.13 -14.26 18.55
N PHE A 52 1.24 -15.00 18.49
CA PHE A 52 2.51 -14.48 17.97
C PHE A 52 2.42 -14.10 16.49
N THR A 53 1.73 -14.92 15.69
CA THR A 53 1.52 -14.64 14.27
C THR A 53 0.66 -13.39 14.07
N ALA A 54 -0.36 -13.17 14.91
CA ALA A 54 -1.16 -11.94 14.89
C ALA A 54 -0.34 -10.72 15.34
N LEU A 55 0.47 -10.85 16.38
CA LEU A 55 1.38 -9.80 16.87
C LEU A 55 2.47 -9.44 15.85
N SER A 56 2.76 -10.31 14.88
CA SER A 56 3.70 -10.01 13.80
C SER A 56 3.11 -9.13 12.69
N LEU A 57 1.78 -9.02 12.59
CA LEU A 57 1.10 -8.26 11.53
C LEU A 57 1.53 -6.78 11.46
N PRO A 58 1.61 -6.00 12.56
CA PRO A 58 2.01 -4.60 12.50
C PRO A 58 3.39 -4.40 11.84
N ASN A 59 4.34 -5.29 12.15
CA ASN A 59 5.68 -5.26 11.56
C ASN A 59 5.67 -5.58 10.07
N VAL A 60 4.90 -6.59 9.65
CA VAL A 60 4.74 -6.94 8.23
C VAL A 60 4.11 -5.78 7.46
N ILE A 61 3.03 -5.20 8.00
CA ILE A 61 2.34 -4.06 7.39
C ILE A 61 3.31 -2.88 7.25
N ARG A 62 4.12 -2.58 8.28
CA ARG A 62 5.12 -1.49 8.25
C ARG A 62 6.15 -1.67 7.14
N LEU A 63 6.62 -2.89 6.91
CA LEU A 63 7.62 -3.17 5.87
C LEU A 63 7.03 -3.08 4.46
N VAL A 64 5.77 -3.50 4.30
CA VAL A 64 5.13 -3.67 2.99
C VAL A 64 4.42 -2.41 2.48
N LEU A 65 3.86 -1.59 3.38
CA LEU A 65 3.09 -0.40 3.01
C LEU A 65 3.79 0.57 2.04
N PRO A 66 5.07 0.94 2.24
CA PRO A 66 5.76 1.85 1.32
C PRO A 66 5.90 1.24 -0.09
N ILE A 67 6.14 -0.07 -0.17
CA ILE A 67 6.26 -0.81 -1.43
C ILE A 67 4.90 -0.82 -2.15
N ALA A 68 3.82 -1.12 -1.44
CA ALA A 68 2.47 -1.09 -2.00
C ALA A 68 2.10 0.31 -2.52
N ALA A 69 2.44 1.37 -1.78
CA ALA A 69 2.20 2.75 -2.20
C ALA A 69 2.99 3.13 -3.46
N PHE A 70 4.26 2.71 -3.53
CA PHE A 70 5.10 2.91 -4.71
C PHE A 70 4.52 2.20 -5.94
N ILE A 71 4.15 0.91 -5.81
CA ILE A 71 3.57 0.12 -6.89
C ILE A 71 2.25 0.76 -7.37
N ALA A 72 1.37 1.16 -6.45
CA ALA A 72 0.11 1.82 -6.79
C ALA A 72 0.34 3.13 -7.56
N ALA A 73 1.28 3.97 -7.12
CA ALA A 73 1.61 5.23 -7.79
C ALA A 73 2.15 5.00 -9.21
N VAL A 74 3.08 4.05 -9.37
CA VAL A 74 3.65 3.71 -10.69
C VAL A 74 2.56 3.13 -11.60
N TYR A 75 1.75 2.20 -11.10
CA TYR A 75 0.72 1.55 -11.89
C TYR A 75 -0.35 2.54 -12.36
N VAL A 76 -0.89 3.38 -11.47
CA VAL A 76 -1.89 4.39 -11.85
C VAL A 76 -1.29 5.36 -12.87
N THR A 77 -0.08 5.85 -12.64
CA THR A 77 0.56 6.80 -13.56
C THR A 77 0.80 6.18 -14.93
N ASN A 78 1.23 4.92 -14.97
CA ASN A 78 1.43 4.18 -16.20
C ASN A 78 0.10 3.93 -16.93
N ARG A 79 -0.96 3.58 -16.20
CA ARG A 79 -2.30 3.38 -16.75
C ARG A 79 -2.87 4.66 -17.36
N LEU A 80 -2.80 5.79 -16.63
CA LEU A 80 -3.27 7.09 -17.13
C LEU A 80 -2.50 7.52 -18.40
N THR A 81 -1.22 7.17 -18.49
CA THR A 81 -0.41 7.42 -19.69
C THR A 81 -0.81 6.49 -20.84
N SER A 82 -0.99 5.19 -20.56
CA SER A 82 -1.30 4.16 -21.55
C SER A 82 -2.70 4.32 -22.16
N GLU A 83 -3.67 4.72 -21.34
CA GLU A 83 -5.04 5.05 -21.77
C GLU A 83 -5.15 6.47 -22.35
N SER A 84 -4.02 7.16 -22.54
CA SER A 84 -3.92 8.55 -23.04
C SER A 84 -4.69 9.60 -22.21
N GLU A 85 -5.23 9.24 -21.05
CA GLU A 85 -5.94 10.17 -20.15
C GLU A 85 -5.02 11.33 -19.73
N LEU A 86 -3.77 11.02 -19.36
CA LEU A 86 -2.81 12.01 -18.92
C LEU A 86 -2.42 12.98 -20.05
N VAL A 87 -2.30 12.47 -21.28
CA VAL A 87 -1.99 13.25 -22.49
C VAL A 87 -3.15 14.18 -22.85
N VAL A 88 -4.39 13.69 -22.79
CA VAL A 88 -5.60 14.47 -23.05
C VAL A 88 -5.77 15.61 -22.04
N VAL A 89 -5.51 15.34 -20.76
CA VAL A 89 -5.62 16.39 -19.73
C VAL A 89 -4.52 17.43 -19.90
N GLN A 90 -3.29 17.03 -20.24
CA GLN A 90 -2.20 17.97 -20.55
C GLN A 90 -2.49 18.83 -21.78
N SER A 91 -3.03 18.26 -22.86
CA SER A 91 -3.37 19.02 -24.07
C SER A 91 -4.51 20.01 -23.86
N SER A 92 -5.37 19.78 -22.86
CA SER A 92 -6.40 20.74 -22.42
C SER A 92 -5.87 21.92 -21.59
N GLY A 93 -4.54 22.01 -21.41
CA GLY A 93 -3.87 23.13 -20.73
C GLY A 93 -3.62 22.93 -19.23
N PHE A 94 -3.74 21.70 -18.71
CA PHE A 94 -3.38 21.43 -17.31
C PHE A 94 -1.86 21.39 -17.12
N SER A 95 -1.37 22.20 -16.19
CA SER A 95 0.04 22.15 -15.78
C SER A 95 0.40 20.81 -15.13
N PRO A 96 1.60 20.25 -15.39
CA PRO A 96 2.12 19.05 -14.72
C PRO A 96 2.09 19.13 -13.19
N PHE A 97 2.36 20.31 -12.61
CA PHE A 97 2.31 20.50 -11.16
C PHE A 97 0.91 20.32 -10.57
N ARG A 98 -0.13 20.62 -11.35
CA ARG A 98 -1.52 20.40 -10.93
C ARG A 98 -1.87 18.91 -10.95
N LEU A 99 -1.36 18.17 -11.94
CA LEU A 99 -1.53 16.72 -12.03
C LEU A 99 -0.79 15.96 -10.91
N ALA A 100 0.30 16.53 -10.40
CA ALA A 100 1.03 15.97 -9.27
C ALA A 100 0.30 16.13 -7.92
N ARG A 101 -0.68 17.04 -7.78
CA ARG A 101 -1.41 17.27 -6.52
C ARG A 101 -2.08 16.03 -5.94
N PRO A 102 -2.90 15.25 -6.67
CA PRO A 102 -3.52 14.03 -6.12
C PRO A 102 -2.48 13.00 -5.68
N VAL A 103 -1.36 12.88 -6.40
CA VAL A 103 -0.25 11.99 -6.02
C VAL A 103 0.44 12.46 -4.75
N ALA A 104 0.65 13.77 -4.59
CA ALA A 104 1.23 14.34 -3.38
C ALA A 104 0.30 14.18 -2.15
N MET A 105 -1.02 14.38 -2.34
CA MET A 105 -2.02 14.11 -1.30
C MET A 105 -2.04 12.64 -0.89
N PHE A 106 -1.97 11.72 -1.87
CA PHE A 106 -1.84 10.29 -1.61
C PHE A 106 -0.56 9.98 -0.81
N GLY A 107 0.58 10.54 -1.20
CA GLY A 107 1.85 10.36 -0.49
C GLY A 107 1.78 10.86 0.96
N LEU A 108 1.15 12.02 1.19
CA LEU A 108 0.90 12.54 2.54
C LEU A 108 0.01 11.61 3.38
N LEU A 109 -1.06 11.07 2.79
CA LEU A 109 -1.95 10.12 3.48
C LEU A 109 -1.20 8.85 3.90
N VAL A 110 -0.40 8.29 2.98
CA VAL A 110 0.43 7.10 3.27
C VAL A 110 1.48 7.43 4.33
N ALA A 111 2.12 8.60 4.26
CA ALA A 111 3.10 9.03 5.25
C ALA A 111 2.50 9.17 6.66
N LEU A 112 1.28 9.73 6.76
CA LEU A 112 0.56 9.82 8.03
C LEU A 112 0.19 8.43 8.57
N LEU A 113 -0.29 7.54 7.72
CA LEU A 113 -0.62 6.16 8.10
C LEU A 113 0.62 5.41 8.59
N MET A 114 1.76 5.58 7.90
CA MET A 114 3.05 5.04 8.33
C MET A 114 3.51 5.66 9.66
N ALA A 115 3.37 6.97 9.85
CA ALA A 115 3.75 7.63 11.09
C ALA A 115 2.98 7.07 12.29
N VAL A 116 1.67 6.83 12.13
CA VAL A 116 0.85 6.18 13.18
C VAL A 116 1.33 4.75 13.42
N LEU A 117 1.51 3.95 12.38
CA LEU A 117 1.97 2.56 12.51
C LEU A 117 3.41 2.44 13.06
N VAL A 118 4.21 3.49 12.94
CA VAL A 118 5.58 3.52 13.50
C VAL A 118 5.59 3.68 15.02
N HIS A 119 4.59 4.37 15.56
CA HIS A 119 4.47 4.68 16.99
C HIS A 119 3.56 3.71 17.76
N VAL A 120 2.95 2.75 17.05
CA VAL A 120 2.26 1.57 17.60
C VAL A 120 3.23 0.38 17.55
#